data_AF-A0A1Y2V3J3-F1
#
_entry.id   AF-A0A1Y2V3J3-F1
#
_cell.length_a   1.000
_cell.length_b   1.000
_cell.length_c   1.000
_cell.angle_alpha   90.00
_cell.angle_beta   90.00
_cell.angle_gamma   90.00
#
_symmetry.space_group_name_H-M   'P 1'
#
loop_
_entity.id
_entity.type
_entity.pdbx_description
1 polymer ?
#
loop_
_entity_poly.entity_id
_entity_poly.type
_entity_poly.pdbx_seq_one_letter_code
_entity_poly.pdbx_strand_id
1 'polypeptide(L)'
;MYVLTLLGLLAVSATSEALKYAIPSRLATKNCTYPANFTISNFTDCTDRVNNTKNVTSFYFADTGTGISTFCSHNSTSKPNPANSNEWLCDNTVVSFIYQKTGIAGLTVIELACPGMCVYHCFLAHSPT
;
A
#
# COMPACT_ATOMS: atom_id res chain seq x y z
N MET A 1 -44.95 21.62 -19.91
CA MET A 1 -44.51 20.50 -19.05
C MET A 1 -43.04 20.24 -19.35
N TYR A 2 -42.12 20.61 -18.45
CA TYR A 2 -40.70 20.24 -18.54
C TYR A 2 -40.36 19.38 -17.33
N VAL A 3 -40.03 18.11 -17.58
CA VAL A 3 -39.60 17.16 -16.55
C VAL A 3 -38.10 17.34 -16.35
N LEU A 4 -37.69 17.87 -15.19
CA LEU A 4 -36.31 17.86 -14.75
C LEU A 4 -35.97 16.47 -14.21
N THR A 5 -35.20 15.69 -14.96
CA THR A 5 -34.59 14.45 -14.45
C THR A 5 -33.35 14.80 -13.65
N LEU A 6 -33.45 14.78 -12.32
CA LEU A 6 -32.27 14.76 -11.44
C LEU A 6 -31.57 13.39 -11.57
N LEU A 7 -30.42 13.35 -12.24
CA LEU A 7 -29.46 12.27 -12.08
C LEU A 7 -28.73 12.48 -10.74
N GLY A 8 -29.17 11.79 -9.69
CA GLY A 8 -28.40 11.69 -8.45
C GLY A 8 -27.15 10.83 -8.68
N LEU A 9 -25.96 11.39 -8.43
CA LEU A 9 -24.73 10.59 -8.37
C LEU A 9 -24.79 9.68 -7.15
N LEU A 10 -24.98 8.38 -7.36
CA LEU A 10 -24.77 7.37 -6.33
C LEU A 10 -23.25 7.24 -6.10
N ALA A 11 -22.74 7.90 -5.07
CA ALA A 11 -21.39 7.64 -4.58
C ALA A 11 -21.38 6.25 -3.93
N VAL A 12 -20.89 5.25 -4.67
CA VAL A 12 -20.58 3.94 -4.08
C VAL A 12 -19.34 4.13 -3.20
N SER A 13 -19.55 4.14 -1.89
CA SER A 13 -18.46 4.11 -0.92
C SER A 13 -17.76 2.75 -1.02
N ALA A 14 -16.56 2.73 -1.58
CA ALA A 14 -15.69 1.55 -1.55
C ALA A 14 -15.28 1.27 -0.10
N THR A 15 -15.72 0.14 0.46
CA THR A 15 -15.31 -0.32 1.78
C THR A 15 -14.00 -1.10 1.65
N SER A 16 -12.92 -0.62 2.27
CA SER A 16 -11.68 -1.39 2.38
C SER A 16 -11.89 -2.54 3.37
N GLU A 17 -11.76 -3.78 2.90
CA GLU A 17 -11.69 -4.95 3.76
C GLU A 17 -10.27 -5.10 4.32
N ALA A 18 -10.18 -5.40 5.62
CA ALA A 18 -8.88 -5.57 6.27
C ALA A 18 -8.23 -6.88 5.79
N LEU A 19 -7.03 -6.77 5.21
CA LEU A 19 -6.25 -7.93 4.77
C LEU A 19 -5.51 -8.51 5.98
N LYS A 20 -5.66 -9.82 6.17
CA LYS A 20 -5.06 -10.53 7.31
C LYS A 20 -3.73 -11.16 6.94
N TYR A 21 -2.77 -11.07 7.83
CA TYR A 21 -1.47 -11.71 7.71
C TYR A 21 -1.18 -12.60 8.92
N ALA A 22 -0.53 -13.76 8.69
CA ALA A 22 -0.11 -14.68 9.74
C ALA A 22 1.39 -15.00 9.61
N ILE A 23 2.17 -14.64 10.65
CA ILE A 23 3.60 -14.95 10.73
C ILE A 23 3.76 -16.46 10.95
N PRO A 24 4.57 -17.17 10.15
CA PRO A 24 4.93 -18.55 10.45
C PRO A 24 5.62 -18.61 11.82
N SER A 25 5.14 -19.48 12.72
CA SER A 25 5.61 -19.57 14.12
C SER A 25 7.13 -19.72 14.27
N ARG A 26 7.80 -20.35 13.31
CA ARG A 26 9.27 -20.50 13.26
C ARG A 26 10.04 -19.18 13.05
N LEU A 27 9.37 -18.14 12.58
CA LEU A 27 9.92 -16.78 12.39
C LEU A 27 9.51 -15.83 13.52
N ALA A 28 8.67 -16.30 14.45
CA ALA A 28 8.23 -15.51 15.59
C ALA A 28 9.34 -15.46 16.67
N THR A 29 9.70 -14.26 17.08
CA THR A 29 10.63 -13.93 18.14
C THR A 29 9.87 -13.36 19.32
N LYS A 30 10.37 -13.61 20.53
CA LYS A 30 9.80 -13.02 21.75
C LYS A 30 10.11 -11.51 21.77
N ASN A 31 9.17 -10.72 22.26
CA ASN A 31 9.24 -9.25 22.36
C ASN A 31 9.25 -8.52 21.02
N CYS A 32 8.57 -9.06 20.00
CA CYS A 32 8.37 -8.37 18.73
C CYS A 32 6.89 -8.09 18.45
N THR A 33 6.64 -6.91 17.90
CA THR A 33 5.35 -6.54 17.32
C THR A 33 5.31 -6.92 15.85
N TYR A 34 4.28 -7.67 15.47
CA TYR A 34 4.12 -8.20 14.12
C TYR A 34 2.95 -7.53 13.39
N PRO A 35 3.03 -7.40 12.06
CA PRO A 35 1.88 -7.08 11.22
C PRO A 35 0.75 -8.07 11.48
N ALA A 36 -0.48 -7.57 11.52
CA ALA A 36 -1.66 -8.38 11.81
C ALA A 36 -2.74 -8.18 10.74
N ASN A 37 -3.49 -7.08 10.87
CA ASN A 37 -4.49 -6.68 9.89
C ASN A 37 -4.15 -5.29 9.43
N PHE A 38 -4.01 -5.12 8.11
CA PHE A 38 -3.79 -3.82 7.51
C PHE A 38 -4.96 -3.39 6.64
N THR A 39 -5.09 -2.07 6.51
CA THR A 39 -6.08 -1.42 5.66
C THR A 39 -5.38 -0.48 4.71
N ILE A 40 -5.92 -0.40 3.49
CA ILE A 40 -5.50 0.56 2.46
C ILE A 40 -6.67 1.49 2.21
N SER A 41 -6.46 2.78 2.39
CA SER A 41 -7.50 3.79 2.17
C SER A 41 -7.04 4.90 1.25
N ASN A 42 -8.00 5.60 0.63
CA ASN A 42 -7.77 6.71 -0.29
C ASN A 42 -6.80 6.35 -1.44
N PHE A 43 -6.89 5.11 -1.94
CA PHE A 43 -6.06 4.67 -3.06
C PHE A 43 -6.35 5.53 -4.30
N THR A 44 -5.31 6.13 -4.84
CA THR A 44 -5.33 6.97 -6.02
C THR A 44 -4.28 6.47 -6.99
N ASP A 45 -4.71 6.20 -8.22
CA ASP A 45 -3.82 6.02 -9.37
C ASP A 45 -4.22 7.04 -10.45
N CYS A 46 -3.26 7.88 -10.84
CA CYS A 46 -3.45 8.90 -11.86
C CYS A 46 -2.39 8.73 -12.94
N THR A 47 -2.85 8.61 -14.18
CA THR A 47 -2.02 8.69 -15.39
C THR A 47 -2.50 9.89 -16.20
N ASP A 48 -1.66 10.92 -16.36
CA ASP A 48 -1.99 12.06 -17.22
C ASP A 48 -2.11 11.60 -18.67
N ARG A 49 -3.34 11.63 -19.20
CA ARG A 49 -3.69 11.18 -20.57
C ARG A 49 -3.08 12.05 -21.67
N VAL A 50 -2.63 13.27 -21.37
CA VAL A 50 -2.14 14.21 -22.38
C VAL A 50 -0.69 13.93 -22.75
N ASN A 51 0.12 13.45 -21.79
CA ASN A 51 1.56 13.27 -21.98
C ASN A 51 2.09 11.91 -21.48
N ASN A 52 1.27 11.07 -20.82
CA ASN A 52 1.69 9.82 -20.17
C ASN A 52 2.90 9.96 -19.22
N THR A 53 3.25 11.19 -18.81
CA THR A 53 4.48 11.46 -18.03
C THR A 53 4.22 11.56 -16.54
N LYS A 54 2.98 11.84 -16.12
CA LYS A 54 2.61 11.85 -14.71
C LYS A 54 1.89 10.56 -14.35
N ASN A 55 2.67 9.60 -13.90
CA ASN A 55 2.16 8.44 -13.15
C ASN A 55 2.27 8.79 -11.67
N VAL A 56 1.13 8.97 -11.00
CA VAL A 56 1.08 9.17 -9.55
C VAL A 56 0.29 8.01 -8.97
N THR A 57 0.86 7.39 -7.94
CA THR A 57 0.16 6.40 -7.12
C THR A 57 0.28 6.84 -5.68
N SER A 58 -0.84 6.86 -4.94
CA SER A 58 -0.82 7.19 -3.53
C SER A 58 -1.94 6.51 -2.74
N PHE A 59 -1.69 6.23 -1.47
CA PHE A 59 -2.66 5.63 -0.55
C PHE A 59 -2.21 5.83 0.90
N TYR A 60 -3.12 5.58 1.84
CA TYR A 60 -2.80 5.45 3.26
C TYR A 60 -2.76 3.98 3.67
N PHE A 61 -1.69 3.59 4.33
CA PHE A 61 -1.52 2.29 4.97
C PHE A 61 -1.77 2.43 6.47
N ALA A 62 -2.52 1.50 7.06
CA ALA A 62 -2.63 1.39 8.51
C ALA A 62 -2.66 -0.08 8.95
N ASP A 63 -1.75 -0.49 9.83
CA ASP A 63 -1.74 -1.78 10.51
C ASP A 63 -1.98 -1.58 12.02
N THR A 64 -3.08 -2.16 12.51
CA THR A 64 -3.49 -2.04 13.92
C THR A 64 -2.63 -2.87 14.88
N GLY A 65 -1.99 -3.93 14.38
CA GLY A 65 -1.09 -4.79 15.14
C GLY A 65 0.24 -4.09 15.45
N THR A 66 0.83 -3.39 14.48
CA THR A 66 2.07 -2.61 14.68
C THR A 66 1.83 -1.17 15.12
N GLY A 67 0.60 -0.68 14.97
CA GLY A 67 0.24 0.72 15.24
C GLY A 67 0.76 1.68 14.17
N ILE A 68 1.29 1.17 13.05
CA ILE A 68 1.81 1.99 11.96
C ILE A 68 0.64 2.55 11.17
N SER A 69 0.65 3.86 10.96
CA SER A 69 -0.18 4.55 9.97
C SER A 69 0.71 5.50 9.16
N THR A 70 0.76 5.33 7.85
CA THR A 70 1.65 6.10 6.98
C THR A 70 1.02 6.39 5.63
N PHE A 71 1.36 7.54 5.07
CA PHE A 71 1.09 7.84 3.68
C PHE A 71 2.17 7.21 2.80
N CYS A 72 1.75 6.67 1.65
CA CYS A 72 2.60 6.06 0.66
C CYS A 72 2.33 6.76 -0.67
N SER A 73 3.38 7.22 -1.35
CA SER A 73 3.22 7.83 -2.67
C SER A 73 4.44 7.62 -3.56
N HIS A 74 4.18 7.57 -4.86
CA HIS A 74 5.18 7.51 -5.91
C HIS A 74 4.77 8.44 -7.05
N ASN A 75 5.73 9.23 -7.53
CA ASN A 75 5.63 10.01 -8.75
C ASN A 75 6.97 10.02 -9.51
N SER A 76 7.03 10.72 -10.64
CA SER A 76 8.22 10.77 -11.52
C SER A 76 9.50 11.34 -10.88
N THR A 77 9.40 12.00 -9.73
CA THR A 77 10.54 12.56 -8.98
C THR A 77 10.92 11.74 -7.74
N SER A 78 10.10 10.75 -7.38
CA SER A 78 10.36 9.87 -6.25
C SER A 78 11.60 9.02 -6.52
N LYS A 79 12.42 8.85 -5.48
CA LYS A 79 13.57 7.93 -5.53
C LYS A 79 13.10 6.55 -5.08
N PRO A 80 13.51 5.47 -5.77
CA PRO A 80 13.18 4.13 -5.32
C PRO A 80 13.92 3.77 -4.03
N ASN A 81 13.51 2.67 -3.41
CA ASN A 81 14.22 2.06 -2.30
C ASN A 81 15.68 1.76 -2.73
N PRO A 82 16.70 2.21 -1.98
CA PRO A 82 18.11 1.92 -2.29
C PRO A 82 18.44 0.43 -2.44
N ALA A 83 17.69 -0.45 -1.76
CA ALA A 83 17.88 -1.89 -1.82
C ALA A 83 17.15 -2.56 -3.00
N ASN A 84 16.10 -1.94 -3.55
CA ASN A 84 15.27 -2.51 -4.60
C ASN A 84 14.66 -1.39 -5.47
N SER A 85 15.10 -1.30 -6.74
CA SER A 85 14.70 -0.22 -7.65
C SER A 85 13.23 -0.26 -8.07
N ASN A 86 12.53 -1.37 -7.84
CA ASN A 86 11.12 -1.54 -8.19
C ASN A 86 10.18 -1.23 -7.03
N GLU A 87 10.73 -0.76 -5.91
CA GLU A 87 10.03 -0.59 -4.65
C GLU A 87 10.15 0.86 -4.18
N TRP A 88 9.08 1.39 -3.60
CA TRP A 88 9.01 2.77 -3.14
C TRP A 88 8.73 2.80 -1.64
N LEU A 89 9.53 3.55 -0.90
CA LEU A 89 9.34 3.74 0.53
C LEU A 89 8.15 4.68 0.78
N CYS A 90 7.35 4.36 1.79
CA CYS A 90 6.36 5.28 2.34
C CYS A 90 7.04 6.33 3.24
N ASP A 91 6.27 7.29 3.75
CA ASP A 91 6.81 8.31 4.69
C ASP A 91 7.45 7.64 5.92
N ASN A 92 6.83 6.57 6.43
CA ASN A 92 7.48 5.62 7.32
C ASN A 92 8.23 4.57 6.51
N THR A 93 9.56 4.61 6.55
CA THR A 93 10.46 3.74 5.76
C THR A 93 10.45 2.27 6.17
N VAL A 94 9.73 1.91 7.24
CA VAL A 94 9.43 0.51 7.60
C VAL A 94 8.42 -0.11 6.65
N VAL A 95 7.64 0.72 5.96
CA VAL A 95 6.65 0.30 4.95
C VAL A 95 7.13 0.74 3.58
N SER A 96 6.98 -0.15 2.61
CA SER A 96 7.26 0.10 1.22
C SER A 96 6.22 -0.58 0.33
N PHE A 97 6.21 -0.24 -0.95
CA PHE A 97 5.25 -0.82 -1.87
C PHE A 97 5.82 -0.98 -3.27
N ILE A 98 5.17 -1.85 -4.04
CA ILE A 98 5.37 -2.08 -5.45
C ILE A 98 3.99 -1.95 -6.09
N TYR A 99 3.83 -1.10 -7.10
CA TYR A 99 2.59 -0.99 -7.86
C TYR A 99 2.84 -1.33 -9.33
N GLN A 100 2.11 -2.32 -9.83
CA GLN A 100 2.22 -2.82 -11.21
C GLN A 100 0.90 -2.60 -11.94
N LYS A 101 0.96 -2.00 -13.14
CA LYS A 101 -0.20 -1.81 -14.03
C LYS A 101 -0.30 -2.85 -15.14
N THR A 102 0.79 -3.58 -15.40
CA THR A 102 0.92 -4.55 -16.49
C THR A 102 1.39 -5.89 -15.95
N GLY A 103 0.95 -7.00 -16.57
CA GLY A 103 1.22 -8.34 -16.05
C GLY A 103 0.18 -8.70 -14.98
N ILE A 104 0.65 -9.11 -13.79
CA ILE A 104 -0.23 -9.25 -12.62
C ILE A 104 -0.40 -7.86 -12.02
N ALA A 105 -1.40 -7.12 -12.51
CA ALA A 105 -1.68 -5.79 -12.01
C ALA A 105 -2.10 -5.86 -10.54
N GLY A 106 -1.51 -5.00 -9.71
CA GLY A 106 -1.73 -5.08 -8.27
C GLY A 106 -0.88 -4.09 -7.49
N LEU A 107 -1.34 -3.84 -6.27
CA LEU A 107 -0.59 -3.13 -5.24
C LEU A 107 -0.01 -4.17 -4.30
N THR A 108 1.31 -4.24 -4.24
CA THR A 108 2.01 -4.97 -3.21
C THR A 108 2.53 -4.04 -2.14
N VAL A 109 2.15 -4.29 -0.90
CA VAL A 109 2.66 -3.57 0.27
C VAL A 109 3.53 -4.50 1.08
N ILE A 110 4.61 -3.95 1.60
CA ILE A 110 5.65 -4.66 2.34
C ILE A 110 5.88 -3.89 3.62
N GLU A 111 5.73 -4.55 4.76
CA GLU A 111 6.05 -3.99 6.08
C GLU A 111 7.16 -4.84 6.71
N LEU A 112 8.20 -4.19 7.24
CA LEU A 112 9.24 -4.89 7.99
C LEU A 112 8.67 -5.41 9.30
N ALA A 113 8.71 -6.72 9.49
CA ALA A 113 8.44 -7.34 10.78
C ALA A 113 9.65 -7.15 11.71
N CYS A 114 9.39 -6.77 12.97
CA CYS A 114 10.42 -6.53 14.00
C CYS A 114 11.49 -5.49 13.61
N PRO A 115 11.12 -4.24 13.27
CA PRO A 115 12.10 -3.22 12.96
C PRO A 115 13.06 -2.99 14.14
N GLY A 116 14.37 -3.06 13.87
CA GLY A 116 15.43 -2.84 14.87
C GLY A 116 16.02 -4.10 15.54
N MET A 117 15.41 -5.28 15.36
CA MET A 117 15.95 -6.56 15.89
C MET A 117 16.43 -7.53 14.79
N CYS A 118 16.05 -7.29 13.54
CA CYS A 118 16.42 -8.14 12.41
C CYS A 118 17.58 -7.52 11.62
N VAL A 119 18.72 -8.23 11.59
CA VAL A 119 19.92 -7.80 10.85
C VAL A 119 19.81 -8.13 9.35
N TYR A 120 18.94 -9.07 8.95
CA TYR A 120 18.71 -9.44 7.55
C TYR A 120 17.28 -9.99 7.32
N HIS A 121 16.56 -9.43 6.35
CA HIS A 121 15.37 -9.97 5.66
C HIS A 121 14.23 -10.55 6.53
N CYS A 122 13.33 -9.69 7.00
CA CYS A 122 11.96 -10.06 7.37
C CYS A 122 10.97 -9.21 6.57
N PHE A 123 10.91 -9.45 5.26
CA PHE A 123 9.97 -8.79 4.35
C PHE A 123 8.78 -9.68 4.08
N LEU A 124 7.58 -9.11 4.12
CA LEU A 124 6.34 -9.81 3.78
C LEU A 124 5.63 -9.02 2.70
N ALA A 125 5.69 -9.51 1.46
CA ALA A 125 5.02 -8.94 0.32
C ALA A 125 3.65 -9.61 0.12
N HIS A 126 2.59 -8.83 -0.07
CA HIS A 126 1.28 -9.35 -0.49
C HIS A 126 0.88 -8.80 -1.86
N SER A 127 0.24 -9.59 -2.71
CA SER A 127 -0.44 -9.12 -3.94
C SER A 127 -1.92 -9.47 -3.79
N PRO A 128 -2.85 -8.50 -3.86
CA PRO A 128 -4.27 -8.81 -3.93
C PRO A 128 -4.52 -9.47 -5.29
N THR A 129 -4.86 -10.75 -5.28
CA THR A 129 -5.45 -11.46 -6.43
C THR A 129 -6.94 -11.23 -6.48
#